data_AF-A0A6V7K9K4-F1
#
_entry.id   AF-A0A6V7K9K4-F1
#
_cell.length_a   1.000
_cell.length_b   1.000
_cell.length_c   1.000
_cell.angle_alpha   90.00
_cell.angle_beta   90.00
_cell.angle_gamma   90.00
#
_symmetry.space_group_name_H-M   'P 1'
#
loop_
_entity.id
_entity.type
_entity.pdbx_description
1 polymer ?
#
loop_
_entity_poly.entity_id
_entity_poly.type
_entity_poly.pdbx_seq_one_letter_code
_entity_poly.pdbx_strand_id
1 'polypeptide(L)'
;NYSQGFFLLDLITSLPYTLFTSSHLNPPHPDANFLALIGELVPLLKIFRISTLRRYIKQINAAFGLSYVTDIVIWLSLLTLLILHWSACLTWAFPFIVLYATRETVDEADAYVVKNKIHEEDSWFIYLTSLHMGTSNLVGSHFIELTATSISDKVIRCILLVLGTGYMIYVI
;
A
#
# COMPACT_ATOMS: atom_id res chain seq x y z
N ASN A 1 3.13 -32.63 -0.73
CA ASN A 1 3.45 -31.49 -1.62
C ASN A 1 3.18 -30.09 -1.04
N TYR A 2 2.57 -29.92 0.15
CA TYR A 2 2.38 -28.57 0.74
C TYR A 2 3.69 -27.95 1.28
N SER A 3 4.55 -28.75 1.90
CA SER A 3 5.85 -28.34 2.46
C SER A 3 6.85 -27.80 1.45
N GLN A 4 6.71 -28.16 0.16
CA GLN A 4 7.64 -27.78 -0.91
C GLN A 4 7.25 -26.48 -1.64
N GLY A 5 6.04 -25.94 -1.40
CA GLY A 5 5.55 -24.75 -2.11
C GLY A 5 5.16 -23.62 -1.18
N PHE A 6 4.03 -23.77 -0.49
CA PHE A 6 3.39 -22.65 0.23
C PHE A 6 3.78 -22.55 1.70
N PHE A 7 4.36 -23.60 2.27
CA PHE A 7 4.66 -23.67 3.70
C PHE A 7 5.57 -22.53 4.20
N LEU A 8 6.67 -22.23 3.49
CA LEU A 8 7.59 -21.17 3.91
C LEU A 8 6.94 -19.78 3.82
N LEU A 9 6.17 -19.52 2.77
CA LEU A 9 5.47 -18.25 2.58
C LEU A 9 4.39 -18.08 3.65
N ASP A 10 3.56 -19.09 3.88
CA ASP A 10 2.52 -19.07 4.91
C ASP A 10 3.13 -18.93 6.31
N LEU A 11 4.28 -19.56 6.58
CA LEU A 11 4.99 -19.48 7.86
C LEU A 11 5.52 -18.07 8.13
N ILE A 12 6.30 -17.50 7.21
CA ILE A 12 6.89 -16.16 7.34
C ILE A 12 5.75 -15.15 7.55
N THR A 13 4.74 -15.19 6.70
CA THR A 13 3.61 -14.25 6.79
C THR A 13 2.69 -14.49 8.01
N SER A 14 2.80 -15.64 8.71
CA SER A 14 2.03 -15.94 9.93
C SER A 14 2.61 -15.31 11.17
N LEU A 15 3.88 -14.90 11.12
CA LEU A 15 4.56 -14.42 12.30
C LEU A 15 3.91 -13.11 12.81
N PRO A 16 3.64 -13.02 14.11
CA PRO A 16 3.12 -11.80 14.73
C PRO A 16 4.26 -10.80 14.90
N TYR A 17 4.70 -10.19 13.80
CA TYR A 17 5.80 -9.23 13.78
C TYR A 17 5.64 -8.08 14.79
N THR A 18 4.40 -7.67 15.06
CA THR A 18 4.04 -6.65 16.05
C THR A 18 4.42 -7.01 17.48
N LEU A 19 4.62 -8.29 17.81
CA LEU A 19 5.12 -8.70 19.13
C LEU A 19 6.64 -8.53 19.24
N PHE A 20 7.35 -8.48 18.11
CA PHE A 20 8.80 -8.36 18.06
C PHE A 20 9.27 -6.91 17.89
N THR A 21 8.44 -6.07 17.28
CA THR A 21 8.66 -4.61 17.16
C THR A 21 7.71 -3.89 18.11
N SER A 22 8.11 -3.72 19.37
CA SER A 22 7.28 -3.13 20.44
C SER A 22 7.38 -1.60 20.53
N SER A 23 8.16 -0.96 19.67
CA SER A 23 8.34 0.50 19.66
C SER A 23 7.64 1.10 18.45
N HIS A 24 6.58 1.87 18.68
CA HIS A 24 6.08 2.82 17.68
C HIS A 24 7.26 3.68 17.18
N LEU A 25 7.42 3.81 15.87
CA LEU A 25 8.42 4.70 15.30
C LEU A 25 8.26 6.10 15.90
N ASN A 26 9.33 6.61 16.51
CA ASN A 26 9.42 8.02 16.87
C ASN A 26 9.34 8.85 15.60
N PRO A 27 8.74 10.05 15.61
CA PRO A 27 8.67 10.90 14.42
C PRO A 27 10.06 11.10 13.79
N PRO A 28 10.13 11.29 12.46
CA PRO A 28 11.39 11.45 11.73
C PRO A 28 12.30 12.47 12.42
N HIS A 29 13.48 12.03 12.82
CA HIS A 29 14.49 12.85 13.50
C HIS A 29 15.86 12.56 12.85
N PRO A 30 16.84 13.49 12.91
CA PRO A 30 18.16 13.27 12.30
C PRO A 30 18.89 12.00 12.80
N ASP A 31 18.58 11.56 14.02
CA ASP A 31 19.10 10.34 14.65
C ASP A 31 18.18 9.11 14.50
N ALA A 32 17.18 9.18 13.62
CA ALA A 32 16.22 8.10 13.45
C ALA A 32 16.87 6.82 12.89
N ASN A 33 16.55 5.70 13.52
CA ASN A 33 17.03 4.39 13.09
C ASN A 33 16.26 3.91 11.85
N PHE A 34 16.86 4.03 10.67
CA PHE A 34 16.29 3.48 9.43
C PHE A 34 15.97 1.98 9.53
N LEU A 35 16.72 1.22 10.34
CA LEU A 35 16.45 -0.20 10.60
C LEU A 35 15.10 -0.42 11.30
N ALA A 36 14.67 0.51 12.15
CA ALA A 36 13.37 0.46 12.80
C ALA A 36 12.23 0.65 11.79
N LEU A 37 12.41 1.53 10.80
CA LEU A 37 11.47 1.69 9.68
C LEU A 37 11.33 0.38 8.89
N ILE A 38 12.44 -0.29 8.58
CA ILE A 38 12.40 -1.61 7.92
C ILE A 38 11.56 -2.59 8.76
N GLY A 39 11.76 -2.59 10.08
CA GLY A 39 10.96 -3.38 11.04
C GLY A 39 9.46 -3.15 10.92
N GLU A 40 9.01 -1.90 10.78
CA GLU A 40 7.60 -1.56 10.59
C GLU A 40 7.05 -1.92 9.21
N LEU A 41 7.90 -2.05 8.20
CA LEU A 41 7.51 -2.53 6.87
C LEU A 41 7.44 -4.07 6.81
N VAL A 42 8.09 -4.81 7.72
CA VAL A 42 8.04 -6.29 7.77
C VAL A 42 6.60 -6.84 7.82
N PRO A 43 5.68 -6.31 8.64
CA PRO A 43 4.27 -6.69 8.60
C PRO A 43 3.61 -6.63 7.21
N LEU A 44 4.08 -5.75 6.31
CA LEU A 44 3.53 -5.64 4.94
C LEU A 44 3.80 -6.89 4.10
N LEU A 45 4.78 -7.73 4.46
CA LEU A 45 5.02 -9.03 3.83
C LEU A 45 3.77 -9.94 3.89
N LYS A 46 2.84 -9.68 4.81
CA LYS A 46 1.54 -10.37 4.86
C LYS A 46 0.75 -10.26 3.55
N ILE A 47 1.03 -9.29 2.68
CA ILE A 47 0.42 -9.17 1.35
C ILE A 47 0.64 -10.42 0.48
N PHE A 48 1.73 -11.16 0.65
CA PHE A 48 2.01 -12.38 -0.11
C PHE A 48 0.95 -13.48 0.08
N ARG A 49 0.15 -13.41 1.15
CA ARG A 49 -1.00 -14.28 1.42
C ARG A 49 -2.15 -14.13 0.44
N ILE A 50 -2.11 -13.12 -0.44
CA ILE A 50 -3.10 -12.95 -1.49
C ILE A 50 -3.21 -14.19 -2.40
N SER A 51 -2.09 -14.92 -2.57
CA SER A 51 -2.05 -16.19 -3.29
C SER A 51 -2.92 -17.27 -2.63
N THR A 52 -2.78 -17.42 -1.31
CA THR A 52 -3.58 -18.32 -0.48
C THR A 52 -5.05 -17.88 -0.46
N LEU A 53 -5.33 -16.58 -0.38
CA LEU A 53 -6.69 -16.02 -0.48
C LEU A 53 -7.38 -16.40 -1.80
N ARG A 54 -6.69 -16.26 -2.94
CA ARG A 54 -7.22 -16.66 -4.25
C ARG A 54 -7.61 -18.13 -4.29
N ARG A 55 -6.79 -18.99 -3.69
CA ARG A 55 -7.07 -20.43 -3.61
C ARG A 55 -8.33 -20.71 -2.78
N TYR A 56 -8.49 -20.05 -1.63
CA TYR A 56 -9.67 -20.22 -0.80
C TYR A 56 -10.94 -19.71 -1.50
N ILE A 57 -10.89 -18.56 -2.18
CA ILE A 57 -12.01 -18.05 -2.96
C ILE A 57 -12.44 -19.08 -4.03
N LYS A 58 -11.49 -19.66 -4.76
CA LYS A 58 -11.79 -20.70 -5.75
C LYS A 58 -12.45 -21.94 -5.14
N GLN A 59 -11.96 -22.38 -3.98
CA GLN A 59 -12.54 -23.54 -3.27
C GLN A 59 -13.96 -23.25 -2.79
N ILE A 60 -14.19 -22.06 -2.24
CA ILE A 60 -15.52 -21.60 -1.80
C ILE A 60 -16.47 -21.52 -3.00
N ASN A 61 -16.06 -20.84 -4.07
CA ASN A 61 -16.88 -20.68 -5.28
C ASN A 61 -17.23 -22.03 -5.92
N ALA A 62 -16.29 -22.98 -5.94
CA ALA A 62 -16.54 -24.34 -6.40
C ALA A 62 -17.53 -25.09 -5.49
N ALA A 63 -17.43 -24.93 -4.16
CA ALA A 63 -18.37 -25.55 -3.22
C ALA A 63 -19.80 -25.02 -3.35
N PHE A 64 -19.96 -23.74 -3.71
CA PHE A 64 -21.26 -23.12 -4.00
C PHE A 64 -21.76 -23.40 -5.44
N GLY A 65 -20.97 -24.08 -6.28
CA GLY A 65 -21.34 -24.36 -7.67
C GLY A 65 -21.44 -23.10 -8.54
N LEU A 66 -20.70 -22.03 -8.21
CA LEU A 66 -20.73 -20.78 -8.96
C LEU A 66 -20.12 -20.96 -10.35
N SER A 67 -20.62 -20.15 -11.30
CA SER A 67 -20.08 -20.14 -12.66
C SER A 67 -18.63 -19.62 -12.70
N TYR A 68 -17.89 -20.04 -13.71
CA TYR A 68 -16.53 -19.56 -13.96
C TYR A 68 -16.45 -18.04 -14.12
N VAL A 69 -17.45 -17.44 -14.77
CA VAL A 69 -17.52 -15.98 -14.96
C VAL A 69 -17.68 -15.27 -13.62
N THR A 70 -18.53 -15.80 -12.74
CA THR A 70 -18.74 -15.26 -11.39
C THR A 70 -17.46 -15.34 -10.55
N ASP A 71 -16.70 -16.44 -10.64
CA ASP A 71 -15.40 -16.58 -9.95
C ASP A 71 -14.41 -15.48 -10.36
N ILE A 72 -14.29 -15.22 -11.67
CA ILE A 72 -13.42 -14.16 -12.19
C ILE A 72 -13.87 -12.78 -11.69
N VAL A 73 -15.17 -12.47 -11.77
CA VAL A 73 -15.69 -11.16 -11.36
C VAL A 73 -15.47 -10.90 -9.87
N ILE A 74 -15.69 -11.91 -9.01
CA ILE A 74 -15.41 -11.81 -7.57
C ILE A 74 -13.92 -11.55 -7.35
N TRP A 75 -13.05 -12.31 -8.03
CA TRP A 75 -11.61 -12.14 -7.90
C TRP A 75 -11.13 -10.75 -8.34
N LEU A 76 -11.56 -10.28 -9.51
CA LEU A 76 -11.20 -8.96 -10.03
C LEU A 76 -11.75 -7.84 -9.15
N SER A 77 -12.96 -7.98 -8.61
CA SER A 77 -13.53 -7.00 -7.67
C SER A 77 -12.67 -6.88 -6.40
N LEU A 78 -12.31 -8.01 -5.79
CA LEU A 78 -11.47 -8.03 -4.60
C LEU A 78 -10.06 -7.49 -4.87
N LEU A 79 -9.48 -7.85 -6.02
CA LEU A 79 -8.18 -7.34 -6.44
C LEU A 79 -8.20 -5.83 -6.69
N THR A 80 -9.27 -5.31 -7.30
CA THR A 80 -9.46 -3.87 -7.53
C THR A 80 -9.51 -3.12 -6.20
N LEU A 81 -10.34 -3.56 -5.26
CA LEU A 81 -10.46 -2.94 -3.95
C LEU A 81 -9.13 -2.93 -3.19
N LEU A 82 -8.38 -4.04 -3.28
CA LEU A 82 -7.06 -4.13 -2.67
C LEU A 82 -6.08 -3.13 -3.31
N ILE A 83 -6.05 -3.03 -4.64
CA ILE A 83 -5.16 -2.11 -5.35
C ILE A 83 -5.48 -0.65 -5.01
N LEU A 84 -6.78 -0.28 -4.92
CA LEU A 84 -7.20 1.05 -4.51
C LEU A 84 -6.81 1.37 -3.06
N HIS A 85 -6.97 0.40 -2.15
CA HIS A 85 -6.54 0.57 -0.77
C HIS A 85 -5.02 0.75 -0.67
N TRP A 86 -4.24 -0.10 -1.36
CA TRP A 86 -2.78 -0.02 -1.34
C TRP A 86 -2.25 1.24 -2.02
N SER A 87 -2.89 1.73 -3.08
CA SER A 87 -2.51 3.01 -3.69
C SER A 87 -2.70 4.18 -2.72
N ALA A 88 -3.77 4.16 -1.91
CA ALA A 88 -4.00 5.11 -0.84
C ALA A 88 -2.89 5.03 0.23
N CYS A 89 -2.65 3.84 0.76
CA CYS A 89 -1.64 3.61 1.80
C CYS A 89 -0.22 3.98 1.32
N LEU A 90 0.12 3.67 0.08
CA LEU A 90 1.41 4.05 -0.51
C LEU A 90 1.53 5.56 -0.71
N THR A 91 0.47 6.23 -1.14
CA THR A 91 0.47 7.70 -1.30
C THR A 91 0.72 8.41 0.03
N TRP A 92 0.16 7.88 1.12
CA TRP A 92 0.43 8.37 2.47
C TRP A 92 1.82 7.99 2.99
N ALA A 93 2.21 6.71 2.88
CA ALA A 93 3.43 6.19 3.51
C ALA A 93 4.71 6.63 2.80
N PHE A 94 4.67 6.82 1.47
CA PHE A 94 5.87 7.09 0.68
C PHE A 94 6.59 8.40 1.07
N PRO A 95 5.91 9.54 1.27
CA PRO A 95 6.54 10.74 1.81
C PRO A 95 7.32 10.51 3.10
N PHE A 96 6.76 9.75 4.06
CA PHE A 96 7.43 9.45 5.31
C PHE A 96 8.63 8.51 5.12
N ILE A 97 8.53 7.51 4.24
CA ILE A 97 9.67 6.64 3.89
C ILE A 97 10.82 7.49 3.33
N VAL A 98 10.53 8.46 2.48
CA VAL A 98 11.54 9.39 1.94
C VAL A 98 12.14 10.23 3.06
N LEU A 99 11.34 10.77 3.98
CA LEU A 99 11.84 11.56 5.11
C LEU A 99 12.80 10.77 6.01
N TYR A 100 12.48 9.52 6.33
CA TYR A 100 13.40 8.65 7.07
C TYR A 100 14.68 8.33 6.28
N ALA A 101 14.60 8.28 4.95
CA ALA A 101 15.76 8.02 4.10
C ALA A 101 16.66 9.27 3.95
N THR A 102 16.07 10.47 3.84
CA THR A 102 16.79 11.75 3.75
C THR A 102 17.23 12.30 5.11
N ARG A 103 16.66 11.77 6.20
CA ARG A 103 16.86 12.24 7.59
C ARG A 103 16.43 13.69 7.81
N GLU A 104 15.51 14.16 6.99
CA GLU A 104 14.90 15.48 7.13
C GLU A 104 13.84 15.46 8.22
N THR A 105 13.67 16.60 8.90
CA THR A 105 12.58 16.77 9.86
C THR A 105 11.25 16.93 9.13
N VAL A 106 10.15 16.60 9.81
CA VAL A 106 8.81 16.78 9.23
C VAL A 106 8.57 18.24 8.84
N ASP A 107 9.05 19.20 9.64
CA ASP A 107 8.83 20.64 9.39
C ASP A 107 9.56 21.18 8.14
N GLU A 108 10.62 20.50 7.69
CA GLU A 108 11.42 20.88 6.52
C GLU A 108 10.96 20.18 5.23
N ALA A 109 10.02 19.24 5.33
CA ALA A 109 9.56 18.44 4.21
C ALA A 109 8.66 19.22 3.24
N ASP A 110 9.02 19.29 1.96
CA ASP A 110 8.16 19.86 0.90
C ASP A 110 7.08 18.87 0.40
N ALA A 111 6.94 17.72 1.06
CA ALA A 111 5.91 16.74 0.71
C ALA A 111 4.51 17.35 0.82
N TYR A 112 3.64 17.07 -0.16
CA TYR A 112 2.30 17.65 -0.23
C TYR A 112 1.49 17.46 1.07
N VAL A 113 1.61 16.27 1.68
CA VAL A 113 0.92 15.89 2.93
C VAL A 113 1.36 16.75 4.12
N VAL A 114 2.64 17.11 4.17
CA VAL A 114 3.20 17.96 5.24
C VAL A 114 2.82 19.42 4.99
N LYS A 115 3.06 19.90 3.76
CA LYS A 115 2.83 21.30 3.36
C LYS A 115 1.39 21.77 3.59
N ASN A 116 0.42 20.90 3.35
CA ASN A 116 -1.00 21.19 3.57
C ASN A 116 -1.49 20.80 4.97
N LYS A 117 -0.58 20.41 5.88
CA LYS A 117 -0.90 19.97 7.26
C LYS A 117 -1.90 18.83 7.37
N ILE A 118 -2.05 18.04 6.30
CA ILE A 118 -2.97 16.90 6.26
C ILE A 118 -2.58 15.86 7.31
N HIS A 119 -1.30 15.77 7.66
CA HIS A 119 -0.82 14.85 8.69
C HIS A 119 -1.27 15.18 10.12
N GLU A 120 -1.77 16.40 10.38
CA GLU A 120 -2.30 16.82 11.67
C GLU A 120 -3.81 16.51 11.81
N GLU A 121 -4.47 16.13 10.70
CA GLU A 121 -5.91 15.87 10.65
C GLU A 121 -6.30 14.49 11.17
N ASP A 122 -7.60 14.26 11.34
CA ASP A 122 -8.14 12.97 11.74
C ASP A 122 -7.75 11.84 10.78
N SER A 123 -7.50 10.64 11.32
CA SER A 123 -7.04 9.48 10.54
C SER A 123 -7.99 9.10 9.39
N TRP A 124 -9.30 9.30 9.57
CA TRP A 124 -10.29 9.11 8.52
C TRP A 124 -10.09 10.09 7.36
N PHE A 125 -9.86 11.36 7.66
CA PHE A 125 -9.64 12.41 6.67
C PHE A 125 -8.34 12.19 5.90
N ILE A 126 -7.28 11.79 6.61
CA ILE A 126 -6.01 11.36 6.01
C ILE A 126 -6.24 10.22 5.02
N TYR A 127 -6.95 9.17 5.44
CA TYR A 127 -7.22 8.02 4.59
C TYR A 127 -8.05 8.40 3.36
N LEU A 128 -9.10 9.20 3.53
CA LEU A 128 -9.97 9.60 2.43
C LEU A 128 -9.23 10.45 1.39
N THR A 129 -8.41 11.40 1.85
CA THR A 129 -7.57 12.25 0.98
C THR A 129 -6.53 11.41 0.24
N SER A 130 -5.89 10.48 0.94
CA SER A 130 -4.91 9.56 0.35
C SER A 130 -5.56 8.60 -0.65
N LEU A 131 -6.80 8.15 -0.39
CA LEU A 131 -7.57 7.32 -1.29
C LEU A 131 -7.93 8.08 -2.58
N HIS A 132 -8.39 9.32 -2.45
CA HIS A 132 -8.66 10.19 -3.58
C HIS A 132 -7.40 10.39 -4.44
N MET A 133 -6.28 10.76 -3.83
CA MET A 133 -5.02 11.00 -4.53
C MET A 133 -4.42 9.73 -5.14
N GLY A 134 -4.37 8.64 -4.38
CA GLY A 134 -3.83 7.36 -4.82
C GLY A 134 -4.63 6.78 -5.98
N THR A 135 -5.96 6.82 -5.91
CA THR A 135 -6.84 6.39 -7.00
C THR A 135 -6.66 7.26 -8.23
N SER A 136 -6.59 8.57 -8.05
CA SER A 136 -6.37 9.52 -9.14
C SER A 136 -5.06 9.27 -9.88
N ASN A 137 -3.98 9.03 -9.12
CA ASN A 137 -2.67 8.70 -9.69
C ASN A 137 -2.69 7.34 -10.42
N LEU A 138 -3.45 6.38 -9.91
CA LEU A 138 -3.56 5.03 -10.48
C LEU A 138 -4.31 5.03 -11.82
N VAL A 139 -5.35 5.86 -11.96
CA VAL A 139 -6.13 6.00 -13.21
C VAL A 139 -5.48 7.01 -14.17
N GLY A 140 -4.47 7.75 -13.74
CA GLY A 140 -3.79 8.77 -14.56
C GLY A 140 -4.58 10.07 -14.70
N SER A 141 -5.49 10.35 -13.76
CA SER A 141 -6.21 11.62 -13.70
C SER A 141 -5.25 12.77 -13.40
N HIS A 142 -5.51 13.93 -14.02
CA HIS A 142 -4.71 15.13 -13.84
C HIS A 142 -5.46 16.18 -13.02
N PHE A 143 -5.14 16.29 -11.72
CA PHE A 143 -5.69 17.32 -10.85
C PHE A 143 -4.67 18.45 -10.62
N ILE A 144 -5.19 19.67 -10.48
CA ILE A 144 -4.39 20.88 -10.21
C ILE A 144 -3.64 20.74 -8.88
N GLU A 145 -4.25 20.12 -7.88
CA GLU A 145 -3.65 19.85 -6.55
C GLU A 145 -2.35 19.02 -6.64
N LEU A 146 -2.17 18.24 -7.71
CA LEU A 146 -1.02 17.37 -7.93
C LEU A 146 0.08 17.99 -8.82
N THR A 147 -0.05 19.27 -9.20
CA THR A 147 0.92 19.94 -10.09
C THR A 147 2.05 20.65 -9.37
N ALA A 148 1.81 21.17 -8.17
CA ALA A 148 2.80 21.89 -7.36
C ALA A 148 3.41 21.00 -6.26
N THR A 149 3.78 19.77 -6.63
CA THR A 149 4.24 18.74 -5.69
C THR A 149 5.75 18.51 -5.74
N SER A 150 6.27 18.02 -4.61
CA SER A 150 7.68 17.72 -4.41
C SER A 150 8.18 16.60 -5.33
N ILE A 151 9.50 16.38 -5.36
CA ILE A 151 10.10 15.29 -6.14
C ILE A 151 9.60 13.93 -5.65
N SER A 152 9.47 13.72 -4.33
CA SER A 152 8.96 12.46 -3.77
C SER A 152 7.53 12.16 -4.24
N ASP A 153 6.67 13.19 -4.24
CA ASP A 153 5.28 13.05 -4.69
C ASP A 153 5.18 12.71 -6.19
N LYS A 154 6.09 13.27 -7.00
CA LYS A 154 6.19 12.94 -8.43
C LYS A 154 6.64 11.49 -8.65
N VAL A 155 7.61 11.01 -7.87
CA VAL A 155 8.11 9.63 -7.97
C VAL A 155 6.99 8.63 -7.65
N ILE A 156 6.27 8.80 -6.53
CA ILE A 156 5.17 7.88 -6.19
C ILE A 156 4.05 7.93 -7.22
N ARG A 157 3.74 9.12 -7.76
CA ARG A 157 2.75 9.26 -8.85
C ARG A 157 3.17 8.47 -10.09
N CYS A 158 4.43 8.53 -10.51
CA CYS A 158 4.92 7.74 -11.63
C CYS A 158 4.82 6.22 -11.36
N ILE A 159 5.18 5.77 -10.15
CA ILE A 159 5.06 4.36 -9.77
C ILE A 159 3.60 3.91 -9.85
N LEU A 160 2.68 4.67 -9.24
CA LEU A 160 1.25 4.35 -9.25
C LEU A 160 0.64 4.39 -10.66
N LEU A 161 1.10 5.30 -11.52
CA LEU A 161 0.63 5.38 -12.91
C LEU A 161 1.06 4.14 -13.72
N VAL A 162 2.31 3.70 -13.58
CA VAL A 162 2.81 2.49 -14.26
C VAL A 162 2.08 1.24 -13.76
N LEU A 163 1.89 1.11 -12.45
CA LEU A 163 1.16 -0.01 -11.87
C LEU A 163 -0.32 0.01 -12.27
N GLY A 164 -0.94 1.19 -12.27
CA GLY A 164 -2.33 1.39 -12.63
C GLY A 164 -2.62 1.09 -14.10
N THR A 165 -1.79 1.58 -15.01
CA THR A 165 -1.89 1.25 -16.44
C THR A 165 -1.73 -0.24 -16.69
N GLY A 166 -0.74 -0.89 -16.05
CA GLY A 166 -0.57 -2.34 -16.11
C GLY A 166 -1.79 -3.10 -15.60
N TYR A 167 -2.41 -2.62 -14.51
CA TYR A 167 -3.62 -3.22 -13.98
C TYR A 167 -4.84 -3.02 -14.88
N MET A 168 -5.03 -1.84 -15.45
CA MET A 168 -6.12 -1.58 -16.38
C MET A 168 -6.04 -2.48 -17.62
N ILE A 169 -4.84 -2.72 -18.14
CA ILE A 169 -4.60 -3.69 -19.23
C ILE A 169 -4.96 -5.12 -18.81
N TYR A 170 -4.74 -5.49 -17.55
CA TYR A 170 -5.11 -6.81 -17.03
C TYR A 170 -6.62 -7.00 -16.88
N VAL A 171 -7.37 -5.92 -16.64
CA VAL A 171 -8.82 -5.96 -16.45
C VAL A 171 -9.58 -5.95 -17.79
N ILE A 172 -9.07 -5.25 -18.80
CA ILE A 172 -9.65 -5.16 -20.16
C ILE A 172 -9.42 -6.46 -20.93
#